data_AF-A0A5P8VTX7-F1
#
_entry.id   AF-A0A5P8VTX7-F1
#
_cell.length_a   1.000
_cell.length_b   1.000
_cell.length_c   1.000
_cell.angle_alpha   90.00
_cell.angle_beta   90.00
_cell.angle_gamma   90.00
#
_symmetry.space_group_name_H-M   'P 1'
#
loop_
_entity.id
_entity.type
_entity.pdbx_description
1 polymer ?
#
loop_
_entity_poly.entity_id
_entity_poly.type
_entity_poly.pdbx_seq_one_letter_code
_entity_poly.pdbx_strand_id
1 'polypeptide(L)' 'MFEALKDAKSLDRELALTLYQLSIKAQQLFAAGRKAGVDWPPLLKEDLLRISLASESIFSGTWQTLAPIGLGKL' A
#
# COMPACT_ATOMS: atom_id res chain seq x y z
N MET A 1 -8.08 -2.87 -11.25
CA MET A 1 -8.66 -2.59 -9.92
C MET A 1 -8.91 -1.10 -9.74
N PHE A 2 -7.88 -0.24 -9.73
CA PHE A 2 -8.03 1.21 -9.62
C PHE A 2 -9.02 1.81 -10.65
N GLU A 3 -8.83 1.54 -11.93
CA GLU A 3 -9.71 2.05 -13.00
C GLU A 3 -11.20 1.68 -12.81
N ALA A 4 -11.49 0.55 -12.15
CA ALA A 4 -12.85 0.10 -11.92
C ALA A 4 -13.50 0.74 -10.68
N LEU A 5 -12.70 1.31 -9.77
CA LEU A 5 -13.15 1.77 -8.45
C LEU A 5 -12.93 3.27 -8.22
N LYS A 6 -12.10 3.95 -9.03
CA LYS A 6 -11.71 5.35 -8.83
C LYS A 6 -12.88 6.34 -8.81
N ASP A 7 -13.96 6.05 -9.54
CA ASP A 7 -15.16 6.89 -9.62
C ASP A 7 -16.31 6.38 -8.72
N ALA A 8 -16.08 5.29 -7.97
CA ALA A 8 -17.09 4.71 -7.10
C ALA A 8 -17.33 5.62 -5.88
N LYS A 9 -18.60 5.99 -5.66
CA LYS A 9 -19.00 6.83 -4.51
C LYS A 9 -19.04 6.07 -3.18
N SER A 10 -19.01 4.75 -3.23
CA SER A 10 -19.02 3.86 -2.07
C SER A 10 -18.23 2.60 -2.39
N LEU A 11 -17.53 2.07 -1.38
CA LEU A 11 -16.91 0.76 -1.44
C LEU A 11 -17.65 -0.18 -0.51
N ASP A 12 -17.71 -1.45 -0.90
CA ASP A 12 -18.18 -2.49 0.01
C ASP A 12 -17.30 -2.54 1.27
N ARG A 13 -17.93 -2.81 2.42
CA ARG A 13 -17.26 -2.80 3.72
C ARG A 13 -16.16 -3.87 3.80
N GLU A 14 -16.39 -5.05 3.24
CA GLU A 14 -15.41 -6.14 3.21
C GLU A 14 -14.22 -5.76 2.33
N LEU A 15 -14.48 -5.14 1.17
CA LEU A 15 -13.42 -4.61 0.31
C LEU A 15 -12.58 -3.55 1.03
N ALA A 16 -13.22 -2.57 1.66
CA ALA A 16 -12.53 -1.52 2.40
C ALA A 16 -11.68 -2.09 3.55
N LEU A 17 -12.21 -3.06 4.30
CA LEU A 17 -11.49 -3.72 5.37
C LEU A 17 -10.28 -4.51 4.83
N THR A 18 -10.44 -5.23 3.72
CA THR A 18 -9.38 -6.02 3.10
C THR A 18 -8.24 -5.14 2.63
N LEU A 19 -8.55 -4.02 1.95
CA LEU A 19 -7.56 -3.04 1.53
C LEU A 19 -6.81 -2.44 2.73
N TYR A 20 -7.51 -2.12 3.83
CA TYR A 20 -6.89 -1.65 5.06
C TYR A 20 -5.94 -2.69 5.68
N GLN A 21 -6.37 -3.95 5.79
CA GLN A 21 -5.54 -5.01 6.36
C GLN A 21 -4.29 -5.24 5.51
N LEU A 22 -4.43 -5.26 4.19
CA LEU A 22 -3.34 -5.52 3.27
C LEU A 22 -2.35 -4.36 3.17
N SER A 23 -2.83 -3.11 3.18
CA SER A 23 -1.96 -1.92 3.10
C SER A 23 -1.29 -1.56 4.42
N ILE A 24 -2.01 -1.66 5.55
CA ILE A 24 -1.54 -1.18 6.85
C ILE A 24 -1.06 -2.32 7.74
N LYS A 25 -1.90 -3.34 7.99
CA LYS A 25 -1.52 -4.41 8.93
C LYS A 25 -0.35 -5.24 8.41
N ALA A 26 -0.28 -5.48 7.11
CA ALA A 26 0.84 -6.22 6.52
C ALA A 26 2.18 -5.50 6.73
N GLN A 27 2.22 -4.16 6.64
CA GLN A 27 3.43 -3.39 6.95
C GLN A 27 3.83 -3.50 8.43
N GLN A 28 2.87 -3.47 9.34
CA GLN A 28 3.12 -3.66 10.77
C GLN A 28 3.68 -5.05 11.07
N LEU A 29 3.12 -6.09 10.46
CA LEU A 29 3.61 -7.48 10.58
C LEU A 29 5.00 -7.66 9.99
N PHE A 30 5.26 -7.06 8.82
CA PHE A 30 6.59 -7.04 8.22
C PHE A 30 7.62 -6.39 9.15
N ALA A 31 7.31 -5.22 9.71
CA ALA A 31 8.20 -4.51 10.63
C ALA A 31 8.43 -5.31 11.92
N ALA A 32 7.40 -5.94 12.47
CA ALA A 32 7.51 -6.80 13.66
C ALA A 32 8.37 -8.04 13.36
N GLY A 33 8.12 -8.74 12.26
CA GLY A 33 8.90 -9.91 11.85
C GLY A 33 10.36 -9.56 11.58
N ARG A 34 10.64 -8.42 10.92
CA ARG A 34 12.01 -7.91 10.73
C ARG A 34 12.73 -7.73 12.06
N LYS A 35 12.07 -7.14 13.07
CA LYS A 35 12.63 -6.99 14.42
C LYS A 35 12.83 -8.32 15.13
N ALA A 36 12.00 -9.31 14.84
CA ALA A 36 12.10 -10.67 15.37
C ALA A 36 13.10 -11.57 14.61
N GLY A 37 13.82 -11.04 13.62
CA GLY A 37 14.82 -11.80 12.84
C GLY A 37 14.22 -12.72 11.77
N VAL A 38 12.96 -12.52 11.38
CA VAL A 38 12.34 -13.25 10.26
C VAL A 38 13.03 -12.87 8.96
N ASP A 39 13.45 -13.88 8.20
CA ASP A 39 14.00 -13.72 6.86
C ASP A 39 12.87 -13.56 5.84
N TRP A 40 12.48 -12.31 5.63
CA TRP A 40 11.46 -11.98 4.63
C TRP A 40 12.04 -11.99 3.22
N PRO A 41 11.23 -12.35 2.21
CA PRO A 41 11.63 -12.19 0.82
C PRO A 41 12.14 -10.77 0.53
N PRO A 42 13.21 -10.62 -0.26
CA PRO A 42 13.94 -9.36 -0.40
C PRO A 42 13.11 -8.21 -0.96
N LEU A 43 12.05 -8.50 -1.74
CA LEU A 43 11.17 -7.51 -2.36
C LEU A 43 9.86 -7.27 -1.61
N LEU A 44 9.64 -7.99 -0.50
CA LEU A 44 8.35 -7.95 0.20
C LEU A 44 8.02 -6.53 0.70
N LYS A 45 9.03 -5.75 1.09
CA LYS A 45 8.83 -4.37 1.55
C LYS A 45 8.30 -3.49 0.42
N GLU A 46 8.92 -3.59 -0.76
CA GLU A 46 8.56 -2.85 -1.97
C GLU A 46 7.17 -3.27 -2.47
N ASP A 47 6.85 -4.56 -2.40
CA ASP A 47 5.53 -5.09 -2.73
C ASP A 47 4.44 -4.54 -1.82
N LEU A 48 4.66 -4.57 -0.50
CA LEU A 48 3.73 -4.01 0.48
C LEU A 48 3.52 -2.50 0.28
N LEU A 49 4.59 -1.77 -0.06
CA LEU A 49 4.51 -0.35 -0.38
C LEU A 49 3.70 -0.09 -1.65
N ARG A 50 3.92 -0.87 -2.72
CA ARG A 50 3.14 -0.78 -3.97
C ARG A 50 1.66 -1.07 -3.73
N ILE A 51 1.35 -2.07 -2.90
CA ILE A 51 -0.04 -2.39 -2.54
C ILE A 51 -0.68 -1.25 -1.71
N SER A 52 0.08 -0.64 -0.80
CA SER A 52 -0.39 0.52 -0.05
C SER A 52 -0.76 1.69 -0.96
N LEU A 53 0.12 2.03 -1.91
CA LEU A 53 -0.13 3.09 -2.89
C LEU A 53 -1.31 2.78 -3.80
N ALA A 54 -1.46 1.53 -4.24
CA ALA A 54 -2.61 1.12 -5.04
C ALA A 54 -3.93 1.23 -4.24
N SER A 55 -3.91 0.90 -2.96
CA SER A 55 -5.06 1.04 -2.06
C SER A 55 -5.41 2.51 -1.85
N GLU A 56 -4.42 3.35 -1.58
CA GLU A 56 -4.57 4.80 -1.46
C GLU A 56 -5.11 5.43 -2.75
N SER A 57 -4.68 4.92 -3.91
CA SER A 57 -5.21 5.35 -5.20
C SER A 57 -6.71 5.09 -5.31
N ILE A 58 -7.17 3.90 -4.89
CA ILE A 58 -8.60 3.55 -4.89
C ILE A 58 -9.40 4.49 -3.99
N PHE A 59 -8.93 4.75 -2.77
CA PHE A 59 -9.65 5.60 -1.82
C PHE A 59 -9.64 7.10 -2.20
N SER A 60 -8.56 7.59 -2.82
CA SER A 60 -8.41 8.99 -3.22
C SER A 60 -8.95 9.31 -4.61
N GLY A 61 -9.29 8.28 -5.41
CA GLY A 61 -9.67 8.44 -6.82
C GLY A 61 -8.54 8.95 -7.72
N THR A 62 -7.32 9.11 -7.19
CA THR A 62 -6.16 9.66 -7.89
C THR A 62 -5.03 8.64 -7.88
N TRP A 63 -4.34 8.47 -9.01
CA TRP A 63 -3.22 7.54 -9.07
C TRP A 63 -2.06 8.01 -8.18
N GLN A 64 -1.71 7.20 -7.18
CA GLN A 64 -0.58 7.43 -6.28
C GLN A 64 0.63 6.66 -6.78
N THR A 65 1.77 7.36 -6.83
CA THR A 65 3.07 6.77 -7.12
C THR A 65 4.04 7.19 -6.03
N LEU A 66 5.13 6.44 -5.87
CA LEU A 66 6.27 6.96 -5.13
C LEU A 66 6.64 8.31 -5.75
N ALA A 67 6.62 9.37 -4.94
CA ALA A 67 7.18 10.63 -5.37
C ALA A 67 8.61 10.37 -5.86
N PRO A 68 9.02 10.89 -7.03
CA PRO A 68 10.42 10.85 -7.38
C PRO A 68 11.15 11.60 -6.27
N ILE A 69 11.91 10.86 -5.46
CA ILE A 69 12.74 11.40 -4.40
C ILE A 69 13.54 12.54 -5.03
N GLY A 70 13.40 13.76 -4.50
CA GLY A 70 14.03 14.95 -5.05
C GLY A 70 15.55 14.78 -5.11
N LEU A 71 16.07 14.44 -6.29
CA LEU A 71 17.43 14.76 -6.73
C LEU A 71 17.48 16.27 -7.00
N GLY A 72 17.37 17.07 -5.94
CA GLY A 72 17.23 18.51 -6.04
C GLY A 72 17.44 19.20 -4.71
N LYS A 73 18.69 19.15 -4.22
CA LYS A 73 19.42 20.12 -3.38
C LYS A 73 20.45 19.38 -2.51
N LEU A 74 21.61 19.13 -3.10
CA LEU A 74 22.91 19.17 -2.42
C LEU A 74 23.64 20.40 -2.94
#